data_AF-A0A1G6B712-F1
#
_entry.id   AF-A0A1G6B712-F1
#
_cell.length_a   1.000
_cell.length_b   1.000
_cell.length_c   1.000
_cell.angle_alpha   90.00
_cell.angle_beta   90.00
_cell.angle_gamma   90.00
#
_symmetry.space_group_name_H-M   'P 1'
#
loop_
_entity.id
_entity.type
_entity.pdbx_description
1 polymer ?
#
loop_
_entity_poly.entity_id
_entity_poly.type
_entity_poly.pdbx_seq_one_letter_code
_entity_poly.pdbx_strand_id
1 'polypeptide(L)'
;MNHEVRLISLFVDSIPNHVLLEEKSHTGRPAFHPAMLLKMTLFAYARQVFSGRKIIVQMNDEVIPMKWLSQDTYVSYKTINNFRSSKHANNLIKTAFIYFTLLMRENGMIEDDALFIDGTKLEADANLYSFTWKKAVNKYEEALNGKTADLYDNLVQEGVDLALSKEECETSEGLVRLLEDTEQALAEVEKAIEQEPKVIKGGSVNKQKRRRIKKLRNQLRKDYIPRKQRYEKAREILQERNSFSKTDYDATFMRMKEDHMMNGQLKPGYNVQAATNGQYVLAYDLFPNPTDTRTLKPFLQSIQTLDLF
;
A
#
# COMPACT_ATOMS: atom_id res chain seq x y z
N MET A 1 -39.38 6.14 -23.19
CA MET A 1 -38.76 6.37 -21.87
C MET A 1 -37.56 5.44 -21.63
N ASN A 2 -36.90 4.92 -22.67
CA ASN A 2 -36.14 3.66 -22.56
C ASN A 2 -34.61 3.83 -22.68
N HIS A 3 -34.08 5.03 -22.46
CA HIS A 3 -32.65 5.27 -22.58
C HIS A 3 -31.98 5.29 -21.20
N GLU A 4 -30.86 4.58 -21.05
CA GLU A 4 -30.07 4.40 -19.81
C GLU A 4 -29.81 5.73 -19.06
N VAL A 5 -29.55 6.79 -19.80
CA VAL A 5 -29.38 8.17 -19.31
C VAL A 5 -30.48 8.66 -18.38
N ARG A 6 -31.75 8.31 -18.67
CA ARG A 6 -32.87 8.75 -17.82
C ARG A 6 -32.85 8.03 -16.48
N LEU A 7 -32.48 6.75 -16.48
CA LEU A 7 -32.31 5.97 -15.25
C LEU A 7 -31.14 6.50 -14.42
N ILE A 8 -30.00 6.80 -15.07
CA ILE A 8 -28.85 7.42 -14.41
C ILE A 8 -29.23 8.77 -13.82
N SER A 9 -29.97 9.61 -14.54
CA SER A 9 -30.40 10.90 -14.01
C SER A 9 -31.36 10.73 -12.83
N LEU A 10 -32.41 9.91 -12.98
CA LEU A 10 -33.38 9.64 -11.92
C LEU A 10 -32.70 9.15 -10.64
N PHE A 11 -31.77 8.22 -10.77
CA PHE A 11 -31.01 7.69 -9.65
C PHE A 11 -30.12 8.75 -9.00
N VAL A 12 -29.34 9.51 -9.78
CA VAL A 12 -28.48 10.54 -9.18
C VAL A 12 -29.31 11.67 -8.56
N ASP A 13 -30.47 11.99 -9.13
CA ASP A 13 -31.37 13.02 -8.62
C ASP A 13 -32.13 12.58 -7.37
N SER A 14 -32.21 11.27 -7.07
CA SER A 14 -32.80 10.75 -5.83
C SER A 14 -31.83 10.81 -4.64
N ILE A 15 -30.54 11.00 -4.89
CA ILE A 15 -29.54 11.12 -3.81
C ILE A 15 -29.74 12.47 -3.09
N PRO A 16 -29.84 12.49 -1.75
CA PRO A 16 -30.05 13.74 -1.02
C PRO A 16 -28.93 14.78 -1.24
N ASN A 17 -29.31 16.05 -1.32
CA ASN A 17 -28.35 17.15 -1.58
C ASN A 17 -27.22 17.24 -0.55
N HIS A 18 -27.46 16.89 0.72
CA HIS A 18 -26.43 16.90 1.75
C HIS A 18 -25.35 15.81 1.55
N VAL A 19 -25.66 14.75 0.80
CA VAL A 19 -24.70 13.70 0.40
C VAL A 19 -23.96 14.14 -0.86
N LEU A 20 -24.66 14.78 -1.81
CA LEU A 20 -24.08 15.22 -3.07
C LEU A 20 -23.14 16.42 -2.93
N LEU A 21 -23.46 17.36 -2.06
CA LEU A 21 -22.77 18.64 -1.94
C LEU A 21 -21.64 18.57 -0.90
N GLU A 22 -20.49 19.15 -1.26
CA GLU A 22 -19.37 19.38 -0.35
C GLU A 22 -19.35 20.87 0.07
N GLU A 23 -18.65 21.20 1.17
CA GLU A 23 -18.39 22.58 1.54
C GLU A 23 -17.65 23.30 0.40
N LYS A 24 -18.29 24.34 -0.16
CA LYS A 24 -17.72 25.10 -1.28
C LYS A 24 -16.79 26.19 -0.76
N SER A 25 -15.73 26.48 -1.51
CA SER A 25 -14.93 27.67 -1.25
C SER A 25 -15.80 28.92 -1.37
N HIS A 26 -15.66 29.83 -0.40
CA HIS A 26 -16.36 31.12 -0.42
C HIS A 26 -15.81 32.07 -1.51
N THR A 27 -14.68 31.72 -2.14
CA THR A 27 -14.00 32.52 -3.16
C THR A 27 -13.72 31.68 -4.42
N GLY A 28 -13.63 32.35 -5.57
CA GLY A 28 -13.30 31.72 -6.86
C GLY A 28 -14.51 31.45 -7.77
N ARG A 29 -14.26 30.81 -8.92
CA ARG A 29 -15.31 30.42 -9.88
C ARG A 29 -16.19 29.32 -9.26
N PRO A 30 -17.52 29.39 -9.38
CA PRO A 30 -18.41 28.34 -8.89
C PRO A 30 -17.99 26.97 -9.43
N ALA A 31 -17.83 26.01 -8.52
CA ALA A 31 -17.56 24.63 -8.88
C ALA A 31 -18.77 24.01 -9.61
N PHE A 32 -18.49 23.09 -10.54
CA PHE A 32 -19.52 22.28 -11.18
C PHE A 32 -20.29 21.45 -10.14
N HIS A 33 -21.58 21.22 -10.39
CA HIS A 33 -22.41 20.45 -9.47
C HIS A 33 -21.94 18.98 -9.44
N PRO A 34 -21.67 18.37 -8.26
CA PRO A 34 -21.20 16.99 -8.16
C PRO A 34 -22.14 15.97 -8.82
N ALA A 35 -23.46 16.18 -8.72
CA ALA A 35 -24.45 15.36 -9.42
C ALA A 35 -24.23 15.30 -10.94
N MET A 36 -23.88 16.42 -11.58
CA MET A 36 -23.60 16.45 -13.02
C MET A 36 -22.35 15.63 -13.35
N LEU A 37 -21.28 15.82 -12.58
CA LEU A 37 -20.03 15.07 -12.77
C LEU A 37 -20.22 13.57 -12.50
N LEU A 38 -21.04 13.21 -11.52
CA LEU A 38 -21.40 11.82 -11.22
C LEU A 38 -22.20 11.20 -12.36
N LYS A 39 -23.24 11.86 -12.86
CA LYS A 39 -24.04 11.42 -14.03
C LYS A 39 -23.16 11.16 -15.25
N MET A 40 -22.28 12.11 -15.58
CA MET A 40 -21.34 11.96 -16.70
C MET A 40 -20.40 10.75 -16.49
N THR A 41 -19.88 10.57 -15.27
CA THR A 41 -18.97 9.47 -14.95
C THR A 41 -19.66 8.12 -15.07
N LEU A 42 -20.86 7.97 -14.48
CA LEU A 42 -21.65 6.74 -14.53
C LEU A 42 -22.02 6.36 -15.96
N PHE A 43 -22.47 7.33 -16.76
CA PHE A 43 -22.83 7.09 -18.15
C PHE A 43 -21.63 6.68 -19.01
N ALA A 44 -20.48 7.33 -18.83
CA ALA A 44 -19.26 6.95 -19.54
C ALA A 44 -18.80 5.52 -19.17
N TYR A 45 -18.90 5.15 -17.90
CA TYR A 45 -18.45 3.84 -17.41
C TYR A 45 -19.39 2.71 -17.87
N ALA A 46 -20.70 2.97 -17.92
CA ALA A 46 -21.67 2.05 -18.52
C ALA A 46 -21.31 1.71 -19.98
N ARG A 47 -20.64 2.62 -20.69
CA ARG A 47 -20.14 2.43 -22.05
C ARG A 47 -18.66 2.04 -22.15
N GLN A 48 -18.05 1.61 -21.04
CA GLN A 48 -16.65 1.19 -20.96
C GLN A 48 -15.63 2.29 -21.34
N VAL A 49 -15.99 3.57 -21.18
CA VAL A 49 -15.09 4.70 -21.44
C VAL A 49 -14.57 5.28 -20.12
N PHE A 50 -13.37 4.86 -19.73
CA PHE A 50 -12.78 5.20 -18.43
C PHE A 50 -11.77 6.36 -18.45
N SER A 51 -11.20 6.68 -19.62
CA SER A 51 -10.19 7.74 -19.75
C SER A 51 -10.85 9.10 -19.77
N GLY A 52 -10.50 10.00 -18.84
CA GLY A 52 -11.10 11.34 -18.78
C GLY A 52 -11.00 12.12 -20.09
N ARG A 53 -9.92 11.93 -20.87
CA ARG A 53 -9.80 12.54 -22.21
C ARG A 53 -10.80 11.94 -23.19
N LYS A 54 -10.95 10.61 -23.20
CA LYS A 54 -11.96 9.93 -24.03
C LYS A 54 -13.37 10.30 -23.61
N ILE A 55 -13.64 10.44 -22.31
CA ILE A 55 -14.96 10.87 -21.81
C ILE A 55 -15.34 12.23 -22.40
N ILE A 56 -14.42 13.21 -22.40
CA ILE A 56 -14.75 14.52 -22.98
C ILE A 56 -14.86 14.46 -24.50
N VAL A 57 -13.84 13.93 -25.18
CA VAL A 57 -13.77 13.93 -26.65
C VAL A 57 -14.87 13.06 -27.27
N GLN A 58 -15.05 11.83 -26.78
CA GLN A 58 -15.96 10.85 -27.38
C GLN A 58 -17.38 10.92 -26.86
N MET A 59 -17.62 11.53 -25.70
CA MET A 59 -18.96 11.57 -25.11
C MET A 59 -19.51 12.98 -24.99
N ASN A 60 -18.78 13.95 -24.43
CA ASN A 60 -19.33 15.30 -24.24
C ASN A 60 -19.50 16.07 -25.56
N ASP A 61 -18.60 15.86 -26.53
CA ASP A 61 -18.63 16.59 -27.79
C ASP A 61 -19.53 15.91 -28.85
N GLU A 62 -19.55 14.57 -28.87
CA GLU A 62 -20.13 13.77 -29.96
C GLU A 62 -21.46 13.06 -29.60
N VAL A 63 -21.77 12.87 -28.31
CA VAL A 63 -22.89 12.01 -27.87
C VAL A 63 -24.00 12.83 -27.21
N ILE A 64 -25.15 12.94 -27.89
CA ILE A 64 -26.36 13.67 -27.42
C ILE A 64 -26.80 13.26 -26.00
N PRO A 65 -26.89 11.95 -25.65
CA PRO A 65 -27.06 11.47 -24.28
C PRO A 65 -26.22 12.16 -23.20
N MET A 66 -24.92 12.38 -23.46
CA MET A 66 -24.01 13.00 -22.50
C MET A 66 -24.25 14.50 -22.41
N LYS A 67 -24.49 15.18 -23.54
CA LYS A 67 -24.86 16.60 -23.57
C LYS A 67 -26.15 16.86 -22.79
N TRP A 68 -27.10 15.94 -22.84
CA TRP A 68 -28.32 16.05 -22.03
C TRP A 68 -28.02 15.97 -20.52
N LEU A 69 -27.13 15.06 -20.10
CA LEU A 69 -26.70 14.93 -18.69
C LEU A 69 -25.90 16.14 -18.20
N SER A 70 -25.07 16.72 -19.07
CA SER A 70 -24.26 17.91 -18.77
C SER A 70 -25.02 19.22 -19.00
N GLN A 71 -26.27 19.19 -19.46
CA GLN A 71 -27.04 20.37 -19.88
C GLN A 71 -26.26 21.23 -20.90
N ASP A 72 -25.58 20.55 -21.84
CA ASP A 72 -24.70 21.13 -22.86
C ASP A 72 -23.53 21.96 -22.27
N THR A 73 -23.20 21.71 -21.01
CA THR A 73 -22.07 22.38 -20.34
C THR A 73 -20.77 21.68 -20.69
N TYR A 74 -19.81 22.44 -21.20
CA TYR A 74 -18.46 21.93 -21.44
C TYR A 74 -17.69 21.73 -20.14
N VAL A 75 -17.23 20.50 -19.90
CA VAL A 75 -16.40 20.11 -18.75
C VAL A 75 -15.02 19.67 -19.25
N SER A 76 -13.96 20.14 -18.61
CA SER A 76 -12.60 19.72 -18.98
C SER A 76 -12.26 18.33 -18.43
N TYR A 77 -11.38 17.58 -19.11
CA TYR A 77 -10.94 16.27 -18.61
C TYR A 77 -10.26 16.37 -17.23
N LYS A 78 -9.61 17.50 -16.93
CA LYS A 78 -8.99 17.78 -15.63
C LYS A 78 -10.05 17.85 -14.53
N THR A 79 -11.19 18.47 -14.82
CA THR A 79 -12.31 18.57 -13.87
C THR A 79 -12.86 17.19 -13.52
N ILE A 80 -13.09 16.31 -14.51
CA ILE A 80 -13.56 14.93 -14.27
C ILE A 80 -12.51 14.14 -13.47
N ASN A 81 -11.23 14.24 -13.83
CA ASN A 81 -10.17 13.53 -13.13
C ASN A 81 -10.02 14.02 -11.69
N ASN A 82 -10.08 15.32 -11.44
CA ASN A 82 -10.01 15.91 -10.10
C ASN A 82 -11.22 15.50 -9.26
N PHE A 83 -12.41 15.45 -9.86
CA PHE A 83 -13.60 14.91 -9.20
C PHE A 83 -13.36 13.46 -8.79
N ARG A 84 -12.97 12.58 -9.72
CA ARG A 84 -12.72 11.15 -9.44
C ARG A 84 -11.65 10.90 -8.38
N SER A 85 -10.61 11.72 -8.32
CA SER A 85 -9.54 11.58 -7.32
C SER A 85 -9.88 12.28 -5.99
N SER A 86 -10.98 13.02 -5.91
CA SER A 86 -11.36 13.72 -4.67
C SER A 86 -11.83 12.73 -3.60
N LYS A 87 -11.56 13.07 -2.34
CA LYS A 87 -12.08 12.31 -1.19
C LYS A 87 -13.61 12.30 -1.18
N HIS A 88 -14.23 13.42 -1.55
CA HIS A 88 -15.68 13.55 -1.67
C HIS A 88 -16.28 12.58 -2.68
N ALA A 89 -15.77 12.54 -3.91
CA ALA A 89 -16.31 11.62 -4.91
C ALA A 89 -16.13 10.15 -4.51
N ASN A 90 -15.02 9.81 -3.86
CA ASN A 90 -14.81 8.45 -3.34
C ASN A 90 -15.86 8.06 -2.29
N ASN A 91 -16.21 8.98 -1.39
CA ASN A 91 -17.29 8.76 -0.42
C ASN A 91 -18.66 8.72 -1.12
N LEU A 92 -18.92 9.66 -2.02
CA LEU A 92 -20.17 9.75 -2.76
C LEU A 92 -20.44 8.50 -3.59
N ILE A 93 -19.43 7.91 -4.24
CA ILE A 93 -19.58 6.67 -5.00
C ILE A 93 -19.95 5.50 -4.08
N LYS A 94 -19.34 5.42 -2.89
CA LYS A 94 -19.69 4.39 -1.89
C LYS A 94 -21.12 4.54 -1.42
N THR A 95 -21.54 5.76 -1.07
CA THR A 95 -22.91 6.02 -0.63
C THR A 95 -23.91 5.82 -1.78
N ALA A 96 -23.59 6.25 -3.00
CA ALA A 96 -24.42 6.00 -4.17
C ALA A 96 -24.59 4.50 -4.42
N PHE A 97 -23.54 3.70 -4.24
CA PHE A 97 -23.66 2.24 -4.36
C PHE A 97 -24.65 1.66 -3.34
N ILE A 98 -24.67 2.14 -2.10
CA ILE A 98 -25.65 1.74 -1.08
C ILE A 98 -27.07 2.14 -1.50
N TYR A 99 -27.29 3.39 -1.88
CA TYR A 99 -28.60 3.86 -2.37
C TYR A 99 -29.08 3.06 -3.58
N PHE A 100 -28.18 2.67 -4.48
CA PHE A 100 -28.52 1.86 -5.65
C PHE A 100 -28.97 0.45 -5.23
N THR A 101 -28.26 -0.17 -4.28
CA THR A 101 -28.61 -1.48 -3.72
C THR A 101 -29.95 -1.44 -2.98
N LEU A 102 -30.22 -0.39 -2.20
CA LEU A 102 -31.51 -0.16 -1.54
C LEU A 102 -32.65 -0.03 -2.56
N LEU A 103 -32.44 0.75 -3.63
CA LEU A 103 -33.42 0.89 -4.70
C LEU A 103 -33.71 -0.45 -5.38
N MET A 104 -32.69 -1.27 -5.63
CA MET A 104 -32.89 -2.61 -6.19
C MET A 104 -33.66 -3.54 -5.25
N ARG A 105 -33.40 -3.47 -3.94
CA ARG A 105 -34.17 -4.19 -2.90
C ARG A 105 -35.63 -3.75 -2.89
N GLU A 106 -35.91 -2.45 -2.88
CA GLU A 106 -37.28 -1.91 -2.90
C GLU A 106 -38.08 -2.32 -4.15
N ASN A 107 -37.40 -2.51 -5.27
CA ASN A 107 -38.00 -2.97 -6.52
C ASN A 107 -38.07 -4.51 -6.64
N GLY A 108 -37.71 -5.25 -5.57
CA GLY A 108 -37.76 -6.72 -5.55
C GLY A 108 -36.76 -7.42 -6.49
N MET A 109 -35.68 -6.73 -6.87
CA MET A 109 -34.64 -7.30 -7.74
C MET A 109 -33.56 -8.06 -6.97
N ILE A 110 -33.44 -7.80 -5.67
CA ILE A 110 -32.52 -8.47 -4.75
C ILE A 110 -33.36 -9.13 -3.65
N GLU A 111 -33.11 -10.41 -3.42
CA GLU A 111 -33.71 -11.17 -2.33
C GLU A 111 -32.75 -11.20 -1.13
N ASP A 112 -33.26 -11.07 0.10
CA ASP A 112 -32.40 -11.07 1.31
C ASP A 112 -31.99 -12.48 1.77
N ASP A 113 -32.49 -13.53 1.10
CA ASP A 113 -32.39 -14.92 1.58
C ASP A 113 -31.07 -15.61 1.22
N ALA A 114 -30.37 -15.15 0.17
CA ALA A 114 -29.16 -15.80 -0.32
C ALA A 114 -28.07 -14.80 -0.74
N LEU A 115 -26.82 -15.09 -0.38
CA LEU A 115 -25.66 -14.33 -0.85
C LEU A 115 -24.63 -15.30 -1.45
N PHE A 116 -24.30 -15.11 -2.72
CA PHE A 116 -23.32 -15.94 -3.41
C PHE A 116 -21.99 -15.22 -3.46
N ILE A 117 -20.94 -15.86 -2.92
CA ILE A 117 -19.59 -15.28 -2.86
C ILE A 117 -18.67 -16.11 -3.74
N ASP A 118 -17.99 -15.45 -4.67
CA ASP A 118 -16.92 -16.06 -5.46
C ASP A 118 -15.66 -15.19 -5.45
N GLY A 119 -14.53 -15.87 -5.52
CA GLY A 119 -13.20 -15.28 -5.45
C GLY A 119 -12.47 -15.38 -6.79
N THR A 120 -11.80 -14.31 -7.21
CA THR A 120 -10.87 -14.35 -8.34
C THR A 120 -9.56 -13.66 -8.01
N LYS A 121 -8.48 -14.12 -8.64
CA LYS A 121 -7.14 -13.55 -8.43
C LYS A 121 -6.83 -12.59 -9.57
N LEU A 122 -6.54 -11.35 -9.22
CA LEU A 122 -6.13 -10.31 -10.17
C LEU A 122 -4.65 -9.99 -9.98
N GLU A 123 -3.94 -9.84 -11.10
CA GLU A 123 -2.54 -9.45 -11.10
C GLU A 123 -2.44 -7.97 -10.68
N ALA A 124 -1.50 -7.67 -9.79
CA ALA A 124 -1.23 -6.30 -9.38
C ALA A 124 -0.39 -5.59 -10.44
N ASP A 125 -0.57 -4.27 -10.59
CA ASP A 125 0.33 -3.44 -11.39
C ASP A 125 1.65 -3.23 -10.64
N ALA A 126 2.47 -4.28 -10.61
CA ALA A 126 3.68 -4.36 -9.82
C ALA A 126 4.77 -5.13 -10.57
N ASN A 127 6.03 -4.90 -10.18
CA ASN A 127 7.14 -5.60 -10.80
C ASN A 127 7.12 -7.10 -10.43
N LEU A 128 6.88 -7.92 -11.45
CA LEU A 128 6.79 -9.39 -11.42
C LEU A 128 8.00 -10.09 -10.79
N TYR A 129 9.18 -9.48 -10.83
CA TYR A 129 10.44 -10.12 -10.44
C TYR A 129 11.00 -9.61 -9.11
N SER A 130 10.28 -8.74 -8.41
CA SER A 130 10.80 -8.05 -7.23
C SER A 130 9.94 -8.30 -5.99
N PHE A 131 10.39 -9.19 -5.11
CA PHE A 131 9.65 -9.57 -3.91
C PHE A 131 10.53 -9.75 -2.68
N THR A 132 9.87 -9.79 -1.53
CA THR A 132 10.46 -10.09 -0.23
C THR A 132 9.67 -11.20 0.43
N TRP A 133 10.35 -12.25 0.91
CA TRP A 133 9.74 -13.38 1.62
C TRP A 133 10.02 -13.31 3.11
N LYS A 134 9.00 -13.56 3.94
CA LYS A 134 9.12 -13.63 5.41
C LYS A 134 10.19 -14.63 5.85
N LYS A 135 10.18 -15.83 5.27
CA LYS A 135 11.19 -16.87 5.57
C LYS A 135 12.63 -16.42 5.28
N ALA A 136 12.83 -15.71 4.16
CA ALA A 136 14.15 -15.21 3.80
C ALA A 136 14.60 -14.09 4.74
N VAL A 137 13.71 -13.13 5.05
CA VAL A 137 13.97 -12.06 6.01
C VAL A 137 14.37 -12.65 7.35
N ASN A 138 13.56 -13.54 7.93
CA ASN A 138 13.84 -14.16 9.23
C ASN A 138 15.20 -14.88 9.24
N LYS A 139 15.48 -15.71 8.22
CA LYS A 139 16.74 -16.45 8.13
C LYS A 139 17.96 -15.53 8.07
N TYR A 140 17.90 -14.49 7.24
CA TYR A 140 19.04 -13.59 7.06
C TYR A 140 19.18 -12.58 8.20
N GLU A 141 18.10 -12.26 8.89
CA GLU A 141 18.10 -11.45 10.11
C GLU A 141 18.73 -12.23 11.27
N GLU A 142 18.34 -13.48 11.49
CA GLU A 142 18.95 -14.35 12.52
C GLU A 142 20.45 -14.53 12.28
N ALA A 143 20.85 -14.77 11.03
CA ALA A 143 22.27 -14.83 10.65
C ALA A 143 23.00 -13.49 10.82
N LEU A 144 22.30 -12.35 10.76
CA LEU A 144 22.89 -11.04 11.06
C LEU A 144 23.04 -10.85 12.57
N ASN A 145 22.04 -11.23 13.37
CA ASN A 145 22.10 -11.18 14.83
C ASN A 145 23.29 -11.98 15.37
N GLY A 146 23.54 -13.19 14.85
CA GLY A 146 24.74 -13.97 15.20
C GLY A 146 26.05 -13.23 14.89
N LYS A 147 26.15 -12.56 13.74
CA LYS A 147 27.33 -11.76 13.38
C LYS A 147 27.48 -10.50 14.23
N THR A 148 26.37 -9.87 14.59
CA THR A 148 26.35 -8.75 15.53
C THR A 148 26.86 -9.18 16.90
N ALA A 149 26.42 -10.35 17.37
CA ALA A 149 26.88 -10.96 18.60
C ALA A 149 28.41 -11.19 18.60
N ASP A 150 28.97 -11.74 17.53
CA ASP A 150 30.42 -11.89 17.38
C ASP A 150 31.13 -10.53 17.35
N LEU A 151 30.56 -9.54 16.66
CA LEU A 151 31.12 -8.20 16.55
C LEU A 151 31.16 -7.50 17.93
N TYR A 152 30.10 -7.65 18.72
CA TYR A 152 30.02 -7.18 20.09
C TYR A 152 31.16 -7.76 20.94
N ASP A 153 31.35 -9.09 20.91
CA ASP A 153 32.43 -9.74 21.66
C ASP A 153 33.82 -9.24 21.21
N ASN A 154 34.01 -8.98 19.92
CA ASN A 154 35.26 -8.41 19.40
C ASN A 154 35.50 -6.96 19.89
N LEU A 155 34.45 -6.15 20.02
CA LEU A 155 34.57 -4.79 20.56
C LEU A 155 34.97 -4.83 22.04
N VAL A 156 34.36 -5.73 22.83
CA VAL A 156 34.74 -5.95 24.24
C VAL A 156 36.20 -6.41 24.35
N GLN A 157 36.65 -7.34 23.52
CA GLN A 157 38.04 -7.81 23.51
C GLN A 157 39.05 -6.70 23.16
N GLU A 158 38.69 -5.77 22.29
CA GLU A 158 39.53 -4.60 22.00
C GLU A 158 39.45 -3.54 23.12
N GLY A 159 38.66 -3.75 24.17
CA GLY A 159 38.52 -2.86 25.33
C GLY A 159 37.76 -1.59 24.99
N VAL A 160 36.67 -1.72 24.23
CA VAL A 160 35.64 -0.69 24.07
C VAL A 160 34.68 -0.81 25.25
N ASP A 161 34.41 0.30 25.94
CA ASP A 161 33.39 0.35 26.99
C ASP A 161 32.01 0.40 26.31
N LEU A 162 31.21 -0.64 26.52
CA LEU A 162 29.90 -0.80 25.89
C LEU A 162 28.83 -0.60 26.96
N ALA A 163 27.95 0.37 26.73
CA ALA A 163 26.87 0.67 27.68
C ALA A 163 25.69 -0.31 27.56
N LEU A 164 25.63 -1.08 26.48
CA LEU A 164 24.51 -1.95 26.13
C LEU A 164 24.84 -3.42 26.35
N SER A 165 23.81 -4.20 26.64
CA SER A 165 23.88 -5.66 26.57
C SER A 165 23.89 -6.17 25.13
N LYS A 166 24.31 -7.42 24.98
CA LYS A 166 24.32 -8.14 23.70
C LYS A 166 22.92 -8.28 23.09
N GLU A 167 21.89 -8.40 23.93
CA GLU A 167 20.49 -8.55 23.55
C GLU A 167 19.91 -7.26 22.97
N GLU A 168 20.29 -6.10 23.52
CA GLU A 168 19.85 -4.80 23.00
C GLU A 168 20.38 -4.52 21.58
N CYS A 169 21.50 -5.14 21.22
CA CYS A 169 22.09 -5.06 19.87
C CYS A 169 21.31 -5.87 18.81
N GLU A 170 20.25 -6.57 19.18
CA GLU A 170 19.34 -7.24 18.24
C GLU A 170 18.35 -6.27 17.57
N THR A 171 18.43 -4.98 17.85
CA THR A 171 17.61 -3.92 17.22
C THR A 171 18.48 -2.96 16.42
N SER A 172 17.93 -2.30 15.41
CA SER A 172 18.66 -1.27 14.67
C SER A 172 19.05 -0.09 15.56
N GLU A 173 18.21 0.29 16.52
CA GLU A 173 18.51 1.32 17.51
C GLU A 173 19.69 0.92 18.40
N GLY A 174 19.70 -0.32 18.90
CA GLY A 174 20.83 -0.84 19.68
C GLY A 174 22.13 -0.86 18.88
N LEU A 175 22.07 -1.24 17.59
CA LEU A 175 23.25 -1.17 16.70
C LEU A 175 23.74 0.26 16.45
N VAL A 176 22.85 1.25 16.42
CA VAL A 176 23.22 2.68 16.30
C VAL A 176 23.93 3.14 17.57
N ARG A 177 23.42 2.79 18.75
CA ARG A 177 24.10 3.12 20.01
C ARG A 177 25.44 2.40 20.14
N LEU A 178 25.52 1.13 19.72
CA LEU A 178 26.78 0.39 19.64
C LEU A 178 27.81 1.09 18.72
N LEU A 179 27.34 1.70 17.63
CA LEU A 179 28.18 2.51 16.75
C LEU A 179 28.68 3.78 17.45
N GLU A 180 27.84 4.45 18.26
CA GLU A 180 28.23 5.62 19.06
C GLU A 180 29.33 5.26 20.07
N ASP A 181 29.15 4.20 20.85
CA ASP A 181 30.16 3.68 21.79
C ASP A 181 31.48 3.36 21.07
N THR A 182 31.38 2.73 19.90
CA THR A 182 32.55 2.41 19.06
C THR A 182 33.25 3.66 18.54
N GLU A 183 32.50 4.71 18.17
CA GLU A 183 33.06 5.98 17.71
C GLU A 183 33.72 6.75 18.87
N GLN A 184 33.15 6.72 20.07
CA GLN A 184 33.75 7.29 21.27
C GLN A 184 35.09 6.63 21.62
N ALA A 185 35.13 5.29 21.69
CA ALA A 185 36.37 4.57 21.96
C ALA A 185 37.42 4.80 20.87
N LEU A 186 37.01 4.97 19.61
CA LEU A 186 37.93 5.31 18.52
C LEU A 186 38.53 6.72 18.70
N ALA A 187 37.74 7.68 19.17
CA ALA A 187 38.22 9.04 19.48
C ALA A 187 39.21 9.05 20.66
N GLU A 188 38.98 8.23 21.68
CA GLU A 188 39.91 8.06 22.80
C GLU A 188 41.25 7.46 22.36
N VAL A 189 41.21 6.43 21.51
CA VAL A 189 42.42 5.84 20.93
C VAL A 189 43.15 6.84 20.03
N GLU A 190 42.44 7.70 19.29
CA GLU A 190 43.05 8.75 18.48
C GLU A 190 43.77 9.80 19.35
N LYS A 191 43.16 10.25 20.46
CA LYS A 191 43.81 11.13 21.45
C LYS A 191 45.06 10.47 22.05
N ALA A 192 45.00 9.18 22.37
CA ALA A 192 46.16 8.45 22.89
C ALA A 192 47.32 8.41 21.87
N ILE A 193 47.02 8.27 20.58
CA ILE A 193 48.03 8.29 19.50
C ILE A 193 48.70 9.67 19.37
N GLU A 194 47.97 10.77 19.58
CA GLU A 194 48.54 12.12 19.53
C GLU A 194 49.58 12.36 20.64
N GLN A 195 49.44 11.68 21.78
CA GLN A 195 50.36 11.75 22.91
C GLN A 195 51.56 10.79 22.78
N GLU A 196 51.60 9.95 21.74
CA GLU A 196 52.69 8.99 21.53
C GLU A 196 53.98 9.66 20.99
N PRO A 197 55.17 9.16 21.39
CA PRO A 197 56.43 9.62 20.82
C PRO A 197 56.52 9.28 19.31
N LYS A 198 57.15 10.17 18.53
CA LYS A 198 57.24 10.05 17.05
C LYS A 198 57.91 8.76 16.55
N VAL A 199 58.81 8.16 17.34
CA VAL A 199 59.52 6.93 17.00
C VAL A 199 59.29 5.91 18.10
N ILE A 200 58.61 4.81 17.77
CA ILE A 200 58.33 3.69 18.67
C ILE A 200 58.98 2.43 18.08
N LYS A 201 59.99 1.88 18.76
CA LYS A 201 60.57 0.58 18.39
C LYS A 201 59.51 -0.52 18.56
N GLY A 202 59.21 -1.24 17.48
CA GLY A 202 58.15 -2.27 17.45
C GLY A 202 56.79 -1.79 16.93
N GLY A 203 56.64 -0.49 16.63
CA GLY A 203 55.40 0.11 16.13
C GLY A 203 54.40 0.49 17.23
N SER A 204 53.41 1.32 16.88
CA SER A 204 52.38 1.78 17.82
C SER A 204 51.27 0.74 17.99
N VAL A 205 51.07 0.26 19.23
CA VAL A 205 49.96 -0.63 19.61
C VAL A 205 48.62 0.09 19.42
N ASN A 206 48.54 1.39 19.74
CA ASN A 206 47.30 2.17 19.57
C ASN A 206 46.93 2.33 18.10
N LYS A 207 47.91 2.50 17.19
CA LYS A 207 47.63 2.48 15.74
C LYS A 207 47.08 1.14 15.26
N GLN A 208 47.51 0.02 15.86
CA GLN A 208 46.94 -1.30 15.55
C GLN A 208 45.51 -1.45 16.09
N LYS A 209 45.28 -1.09 17.36
CA LYS A 209 43.95 -1.05 17.99
C LYS A 209 42.98 -0.17 17.20
N ARG A 210 43.39 1.04 16.81
CA ARG A 210 42.62 1.96 15.94
C ARG A 210 42.21 1.29 14.64
N ARG A 211 43.10 0.56 13.96
CA ARG A 211 42.78 -0.13 12.70
C ARG A 211 41.71 -1.22 12.91
N ARG A 212 41.80 -1.97 14.01
CA ARG A 212 40.82 -3.01 14.36
C ARG A 212 39.45 -2.41 14.67
N ILE A 213 39.37 -1.43 15.57
CA ILE A 213 38.11 -0.72 15.91
C ILE A 213 37.51 -0.04 14.67
N LYS A 214 38.32 0.63 13.84
CA LYS A 214 37.86 1.28 12.61
C LYS A 214 37.24 0.28 11.61
N LYS A 215 37.76 -0.95 11.56
CA LYS A 215 37.19 -2.03 10.73
C LYS A 215 35.81 -2.43 11.25
N LEU A 216 35.67 -2.67 12.55
CA LEU A 216 34.39 -3.04 13.19
C LEU A 216 33.34 -1.93 13.03
N ARG A 217 33.71 -0.68 13.31
CA ARG A 217 32.87 0.51 13.07
C ARG A 217 32.38 0.60 11.64
N ASN A 218 33.27 0.37 10.67
CA ASN A 218 32.89 0.40 9.24
C ASN A 218 31.91 -0.73 8.89
N GLN A 219 32.06 -1.92 9.47
CA GLN A 219 31.11 -3.02 9.28
C GLN A 219 29.73 -2.68 9.86
N LEU A 220 29.69 -2.13 11.08
CA LEU A 220 28.45 -1.65 11.71
C LEU A 220 27.74 -0.61 10.83
N ARG A 221 28.46 0.46 10.48
CA ARG A 221 27.90 1.61 9.77
C ARG A 221 27.49 1.31 8.33
N LYS A 222 28.28 0.52 7.59
CA LYS A 222 28.05 0.29 6.15
C LYS A 222 27.24 -0.96 5.84
N ASP A 223 27.24 -1.98 6.69
CA ASP A 223 26.61 -3.27 6.41
C ASP A 223 25.51 -3.59 7.43
N TYR A 224 25.83 -3.65 8.73
CA TYR A 224 24.90 -4.25 9.71
C TYR A 224 23.70 -3.35 9.99
N ILE A 225 23.90 -2.07 10.28
CA ILE A 225 22.81 -1.11 10.55
C ILE A 225 21.85 -1.01 9.36
N PRO A 226 22.31 -0.72 8.12
CA PRO A 226 21.39 -0.60 6.98
C PRO A 226 20.60 -1.89 6.71
N ARG A 227 21.22 -3.06 6.91
CA ARG A 227 20.53 -4.34 6.73
C ARG A 227 19.50 -4.60 7.82
N LYS A 228 19.82 -4.28 9.07
CA LYS A 228 18.91 -4.46 10.19
C LYS A 228 17.65 -3.60 10.04
N GLN A 229 17.82 -2.32 9.71
CA GLN A 229 16.71 -1.41 9.38
C GLN A 229 15.84 -1.95 8.23
N ARG A 230 16.47 -2.53 7.21
CA ARG A 230 15.75 -3.14 6.09
C ARG A 230 14.92 -4.35 6.53
N TYR A 231 15.42 -5.19 7.44
CA TYR A 231 14.67 -6.34 7.95
C TYR A 231 13.52 -5.90 8.85
N GLU A 232 13.72 -4.93 9.72
CA GLU A 232 12.66 -4.35 10.56
C GLU A 232 11.54 -3.75 9.72
N LYS A 233 11.87 -2.93 8.72
CA LYS A 233 10.89 -2.40 7.76
C LYS A 233 10.16 -3.51 7.00
N ALA A 234 10.87 -4.56 6.58
CA ALA A 234 10.25 -5.69 5.90
C ALA A 234 9.27 -6.43 6.82
N ARG A 235 9.57 -6.55 8.12
CA ARG A 235 8.71 -7.18 9.12
C ARG A 235 7.45 -6.36 9.38
N GLU A 236 7.59 -5.04 9.46
CA GLU A 236 6.47 -4.09 9.58
C GLU A 236 5.51 -4.21 8.39
N ILE A 237 6.04 -4.26 7.17
CA ILE A 237 5.23 -4.45 5.96
C ILE A 237 4.59 -5.84 5.94
N LEU A 238 5.36 -6.90 6.21
CA LEU A 238 4.86 -8.27 6.13
C LEU A 238 3.69 -8.52 7.09
N GLN A 239 3.77 -8.04 8.33
CA GLN A 239 2.81 -8.41 9.39
C GLN A 239 2.60 -9.95 9.42
N GLU A 240 1.36 -10.41 9.22
CA GLU A 240 0.99 -11.82 9.15
C GLU A 240 1.21 -12.46 7.76
N ARG A 241 1.54 -11.68 6.74
CA ARG A 241 1.72 -12.13 5.35
C ARG A 241 3.05 -12.87 5.18
N ASN A 242 3.10 -13.75 4.18
CA ASN A 242 4.30 -14.52 3.85
C ASN A 242 5.23 -13.81 2.87
N SER A 243 4.70 -12.88 2.07
CA SER A 243 5.45 -12.13 1.06
C SER A 243 4.80 -10.79 0.76
N PHE A 244 5.56 -9.90 0.13
CA PHE A 244 5.05 -8.66 -0.47
C PHE A 244 5.88 -8.27 -1.71
N SER A 245 5.29 -7.48 -2.62
CA SER A 245 6.01 -6.89 -3.77
C SER A 245 6.76 -5.62 -3.40
N LYS A 246 7.94 -5.40 -3.98
CA LYS A 246 8.76 -4.22 -3.66
C LYS A 246 8.22 -2.91 -4.28
N THR A 247 7.35 -2.99 -5.27
CA THR A 247 6.74 -1.82 -5.93
C THR A 247 5.32 -1.54 -5.45
N ASP A 248 4.59 -2.60 -5.07
CA ASP A 248 3.27 -2.54 -4.46
C ASP A 248 3.32 -3.34 -3.15
N TYR A 249 3.44 -2.65 -2.03
CA TYR A 249 3.63 -3.30 -0.73
C TYR A 249 2.39 -4.05 -0.22
N ASP A 250 1.21 -3.81 -0.80
CA ASP A 250 -0.04 -4.46 -0.41
C ASP A 250 -0.24 -5.78 -1.18
N ALA A 251 0.31 -5.87 -2.39
CA ALA A 251 0.27 -7.06 -3.23
C ALA A 251 1.13 -8.20 -2.66
N THR A 252 0.58 -9.42 -2.69
CA THR A 252 1.30 -10.63 -2.28
C THR A 252 1.50 -11.57 -3.45
N PHE A 253 2.53 -12.41 -3.35
CA PHE A 253 2.82 -13.37 -4.41
C PHE A 253 1.90 -14.59 -4.26
N MET A 254 1.07 -14.80 -5.27
CA MET A 254 0.09 -15.87 -5.31
C MET A 254 0.07 -16.56 -6.67
N ARG A 255 -0.44 -17.79 -6.69
CA ARG A 255 -0.62 -18.54 -7.93
C ARG A 255 -1.87 -18.01 -8.63
N MET A 256 -1.73 -17.52 -9.84
CA MET A 256 -2.84 -16.97 -10.62
C MET A 256 -3.73 -18.08 -11.17
N LYS A 257 -4.99 -17.73 -11.50
CA LYS A 257 -5.91 -18.64 -12.21
C LYS A 257 -5.41 -18.91 -13.64
N GLU A 258 -4.94 -17.86 -14.32
CA GLU A 258 -4.37 -17.96 -15.66
C GLU A 258 -2.89 -18.35 -15.59
N ASP A 259 -2.63 -19.66 -15.67
CA ASP A 259 -1.30 -20.28 -15.71
C ASP A 259 -1.13 -21.03 -17.04
N HIS A 260 -1.13 -20.29 -18.15
CA HIS A 260 -1.09 -20.85 -19.52
C HIS A 260 0.09 -21.80 -19.75
N MET A 261 1.23 -21.52 -19.12
CA MET A 261 2.45 -22.33 -19.22
C MET A 261 2.49 -23.47 -18.19
N MET A 262 1.49 -23.55 -17.30
CA MET A 262 1.40 -24.49 -16.16
C MET A 262 2.68 -24.56 -15.32
N ASN A 263 3.46 -23.48 -15.28
CA ASN A 263 4.75 -23.45 -14.60
C ASN A 263 4.60 -23.12 -13.11
N GLY A 264 3.38 -22.82 -12.65
CA GLY A 264 3.09 -22.49 -11.26
C GLY A 264 3.75 -21.19 -10.81
N GLN A 265 4.10 -20.30 -11.73
CA GLN A 265 4.78 -19.05 -11.40
C GLN A 265 3.88 -18.18 -10.52
N LEU A 266 4.44 -17.76 -9.38
CA LEU A 266 3.77 -16.81 -8.50
C LEU A 266 3.91 -15.41 -9.08
N LYS A 267 2.81 -14.67 -9.07
CA LYS A 267 2.76 -13.27 -9.48
C LYS A 267 2.24 -12.41 -8.34
N PRO A 268 2.66 -11.13 -8.25
CA PRO A 268 2.05 -10.21 -7.31
C PRO A 268 0.59 -10.02 -7.69
N GLY A 269 -0.30 -10.13 -6.72
CA GLY A 269 -1.73 -10.02 -6.99
C GLY A 269 -2.54 -9.83 -5.74
N TYR A 270 -3.84 -9.74 -5.98
CA TYR A 270 -4.88 -9.65 -4.97
C TYR A 270 -5.91 -10.75 -5.21
N ASN A 271 -6.44 -11.28 -4.12
CA ASN A 271 -7.62 -12.12 -4.16
C ASN A 271 -8.84 -11.24 -3.96
N VAL A 272 -9.60 -11.03 -5.03
CA VAL A 272 -10.85 -10.29 -5.03
C VAL A 272 -11.96 -11.23 -4.62
N GLN A 273 -12.75 -10.85 -3.63
CA GLN A 273 -14.03 -11.51 -3.34
C GLN A 273 -15.14 -10.61 -3.84
N ALA A 274 -16.13 -11.19 -4.51
CA ALA A 274 -17.34 -10.49 -4.91
C ALA A 274 -18.56 -11.24 -4.39
N ALA A 275 -19.50 -10.49 -3.81
CA ALA A 275 -20.77 -10.99 -3.35
C ALA A 275 -21.85 -10.63 -4.37
N THR A 276 -22.69 -11.58 -4.72
CA THR A 276 -23.72 -11.43 -5.75
C THR A 276 -25.07 -12.00 -5.30
N ASN A 277 -26.13 -11.40 -5.83
CA ASN A 277 -27.52 -11.85 -5.71
C ASN A 277 -28.28 -11.38 -6.96
N GLY A 278 -29.15 -12.20 -7.54
CA GLY A 278 -29.98 -11.77 -8.67
C GLY A 278 -29.20 -11.29 -9.90
N GLN A 279 -27.97 -11.79 -10.12
CA GLN A 279 -27.00 -11.31 -11.14
C GLN A 279 -26.40 -9.92 -10.88
N TYR A 280 -26.65 -9.32 -9.72
CA TYR A 280 -26.06 -8.05 -9.29
C TYR A 280 -24.88 -8.27 -8.35
N VAL A 281 -23.86 -7.43 -8.47
CA VAL A 281 -22.74 -7.38 -7.52
C VAL A 281 -23.14 -6.46 -6.36
N LEU A 282 -23.22 -7.02 -5.15
CA LEU A 282 -23.64 -6.34 -3.93
C LEU A 282 -22.49 -5.84 -3.07
N ALA A 283 -21.33 -6.49 -3.18
CA ALA A 283 -20.13 -6.05 -2.51
C ALA A 283 -18.89 -6.66 -3.18
N TYR A 284 -17.75 -6.00 -3.01
CA TYR A 284 -16.46 -6.57 -3.36
C TYR A 284 -15.41 -6.09 -2.38
N ASP A 285 -14.35 -6.89 -2.23
CA ASP A 285 -13.21 -6.52 -1.40
C ASP A 285 -11.92 -7.19 -1.90
N LEU A 286 -10.79 -6.58 -1.58
CA LEU A 286 -9.46 -6.95 -2.06
C LEU A 286 -8.61 -7.49 -0.92
N PHE A 287 -8.21 -8.75 -1.03
CA PHE A 287 -7.42 -9.40 0.01
C PHE A 287 -6.00 -9.72 -0.45
N PRO A 288 -4.99 -9.48 0.40
CA PRO A 288 -3.63 -9.94 0.17
C PRO A 288 -3.50 -11.46 0.38
N ASN A 289 -4.55 -12.16 0.78
CA ASN A 289 -4.50 -13.58 1.10
C ASN A 289 -4.76 -14.43 -0.15
N PRO A 290 -3.87 -15.38 -0.50
CA PRO A 290 -4.02 -16.20 -1.71
C PRO A 290 -5.17 -17.23 -1.63
N THR A 291 -5.63 -17.57 -0.43
CA THR A 291 -6.62 -18.63 -0.16
C THR A 291 -7.91 -18.03 0.40
N ASP A 292 -9.05 -18.49 -0.11
CA ASP A 292 -10.37 -17.94 0.21
C ASP A 292 -10.82 -18.23 1.65
N THR A 293 -10.27 -19.27 2.28
CA THR A 293 -10.61 -19.66 3.66
C THR A 293 -10.35 -18.56 4.69
N ARG A 294 -9.39 -17.66 4.42
CA ARG A 294 -9.04 -16.54 5.30
C ARG A 294 -9.71 -15.23 4.90
N THR A 295 -10.38 -15.17 3.75
CA THR A 295 -11.01 -13.95 3.22
C THR A 295 -12.49 -13.87 3.60
N LEU A 296 -13.18 -15.00 3.79
CA LEU A 296 -14.63 -14.99 4.04
C LEU A 296 -15.04 -14.18 5.28
N LYS A 297 -14.43 -14.41 6.44
CA LYS A 297 -14.77 -13.68 7.67
C LYS A 297 -14.54 -12.16 7.54
N PRO A 298 -13.35 -11.67 7.13
CA PRO A 298 -13.15 -10.23 6.95
C PRO A 298 -14.04 -9.66 5.85
N PHE A 299 -14.35 -10.43 4.79
CA PHE A 299 -15.28 -9.99 3.74
C PHE A 299 -16.70 -9.80 4.25
N LEU A 300 -17.25 -10.74 5.02
CA LEU A 300 -18.60 -10.59 5.61
C LEU A 300 -18.67 -9.38 6.55
N GLN A 301 -17.59 -9.10 7.29
CA GLN A 301 -17.50 -7.92 8.14
C GLN A 301 -17.47 -6.61 7.33
N SER A 302 -16.78 -6.59 6.17
CA SER A 302 -16.79 -5.41 5.31
C SER A 302 -18.15 -5.16 4.66
N ILE A 303 -18.91 -6.23 4.34
CA ILE A 303 -20.30 -6.13 3.86
C ILE A 303 -21.22 -5.52 4.93
N GLN A 304 -21.19 -6.01 6.17
CA GLN A 304 -22.01 -5.47 7.26
C GLN A 304 -21.72 -3.98 7.55
N THR A 305 -20.50 -3.54 7.23
CA THR A 305 -20.12 -2.13 7.37
C THR A 305 -20.75 -1.28 6.27
N LEU A 306 -21.06 -1.85 5.10
CA LEU A 306 -21.82 -1.16 4.04
C LEU A 306 -23.31 -0.99 4.39
N ASP A 307 -23.87 -1.85 5.25
CA ASP A 307 -25.23 -1.67 5.79
C ASP A 307 -25.31 -0.53 6.83
N LEU A 308 -24.17 -0.02 7.32
CA LEU A 308 -24.07 1.01 8.37
C LEU A 308 -23.83 2.43 7.84
N PHE A 309 -23.75 2.61 6.51
CA PHE A 309 -23.59 3.91 5.84
C PHE A 309 -24.76 4.22 4.92
#